data_AF-A0A6P8L595-F1
#
_entry.id   AF-A0A6P8L595-F1
#
_cell.length_a   1.000
_cell.length_b   1.000
_cell.length_c   1.000
_cell.angle_alpha   90.00
_cell.angle_beta   90.00
_cell.angle_gamma   90.00
#
_symmetry.space_group_name_H-M   'P 1'
#
loop_
_entity.id
_entity.type
_entity.pdbx_description
1 polymer ?
#
loop_
_entity_poly.entity_id
_entity_poly.type
_entity_poly.pdbx_seq_one_letter_code
_entity_poly.pdbx_strand_id
1 'polypeptide(L)' 'MPHCGPRPKKPVSAFLMWINSAGRNYIRAMHPGISPQEVLMKGSEMWGAMVDEEKVVWQETARTAMADYKKKLEK' A
#
# COMPACT_ATOMS: atom_id res chain seq x y z
N MET A 1 7.72 27.95 8.29
CA MET A 1 7.95 26.76 7.42
C MET A 1 6.84 26.74 6.39
N PRO A 2 7.09 26.62 5.07
CA PRO A 2 6.00 26.65 4.10
C PRO A 2 5.18 25.37 4.25
N HIS A 3 3.99 25.54 4.82
CA HIS A 3 2.97 24.52 4.88
C HIS A 3 2.67 24.11 3.44
N CYS A 4 3.05 22.89 3.06
CA CYS A 4 2.66 22.31 1.79
C CYS A 4 1.13 22.39 1.69
N GLY A 5 0.61 23.16 0.74
CA GLY A 5 -0.81 23.28 0.44
C GLY A 5 -1.46 21.91 0.14
N PRO A 6 -2.79 21.84 -0.01
CA PRO A 6 -3.54 20.60 -0.15
C PRO A 6 -3.18 19.89 -1.45
N ARG A 7 -2.04 19.20 -1.44
CA ARG A 7 -1.70 18.20 -2.44
C ARG A 7 -2.57 17.00 -2.12
N PRO A 8 -3.41 16.57 -3.06
CA PRO A 8 -4.07 15.29 -2.94
C PRO A 8 -3.03 14.24 -2.50
N LYS A 9 -3.38 13.40 -1.51
CA LYS A 9 -2.49 12.31 -1.09
C LYS A 9 -2.47 11.26 -2.19
N LYS A 10 -1.28 10.97 -2.72
CA LYS A 10 -1.09 9.91 -3.72
C LYS A 10 -1.75 8.61 -3.22
N PRO A 11 -2.50 7.91 -4.08
CA PRO A 11 -3.10 6.65 -3.70
C PRO A 11 -1.97 5.67 -3.44
N VAL A 12 -2.18 4.85 -2.42
CA VAL A 12 -1.23 3.81 -2.05
C VAL A 12 -1.18 2.77 -3.17
N SER A 13 0.03 2.31 -3.50
CA SER A 13 0.24 1.20 -4.44
C SER A 13 -0.45 -0.07 -3.93
N ALA A 14 -0.77 -1.02 -4.81
CA ALA A 14 -1.40 -2.31 -4.49
C ALA A 14 -0.73 -3.01 -3.30
N PHE A 15 0.61 -3.05 -3.33
CA PHE A 15 1.42 -3.60 -2.24
C PHE A 15 1.23 -2.83 -0.91
N LEU A 16 1.27 -1.50 -0.94
CA LEU A 16 1.06 -0.67 0.24
C LEU A 16 -0.38 -0.75 0.76
N MET A 17 -1.35 -0.98 -0.11
CA MET A 17 -2.75 -1.18 0.27
C MET A 17 -2.91 -2.51 1.00
N TRP A 18 -2.37 -3.59 0.44
CA TRP A 18 -2.34 -4.90 1.09
C TRP A 18 -1.58 -4.87 2.42
N ILE A 19 -0.41 -4.23 2.49
CA ILE A 19 0.36 -4.18 3.74
C ILE A 19 -0.37 -3.36 4.80
N ASN A 20 -1.06 -2.27 4.45
CA ASN A 20 -1.84 -1.51 5.43
C ASN A 20 -3.10 -2.26 5.90
N SER A 21 -3.68 -3.11 5.06
CA SER A 21 -4.90 -3.85 5.37
C SER A 21 -4.60 -5.15 6.14
N ALA A 22 -3.81 -6.05 5.55
CA ALA A 22 -3.57 -7.39 6.08
C ALA A 22 -2.10 -7.62 6.43
N GLY A 23 -1.17 -7.25 5.55
CA GLY A 23 0.25 -7.59 5.68
C GLY A 23 0.89 -7.07 6.98
N ARG A 24 0.56 -5.86 7.42
CA ARG A 24 1.09 -5.27 8.66
C ARG A 24 0.62 -6.00 9.89
N ASN A 25 -0.64 -6.43 9.94
CA ASN A 25 -1.16 -7.21 11.07
C ASN A 25 -0.54 -8.60 11.10
N TYR A 26 -0.43 -9.25 9.93
CA TYR A 26 0.20 -10.56 9.80
C TYR A 26 1.67 -10.55 10.23
N ILE A 27 2.42 -9.56 9.77
CA ILE A 27 3.85 -9.43 10.06
C ILE A 27 4.10 -8.98 11.50
N ARG A 28 3.24 -8.11 12.06
CA ARG A 28 3.29 -7.77 13.49
C ARG A 28 2.91 -8.93 14.40
N ALA A 29 2.02 -9.82 13.96
CA ALA A 29 1.66 -11.03 14.70
C ALA A 29 2.83 -12.01 14.73
N MET A 30 3.54 -12.20 13.62
CA MET A 30 4.75 -13.05 13.58
C MET A 30 5.95 -12.42 14.28
N HIS A 31 6.07 -11.09 14.25
CA HIS A 31 7.17 -10.37 14.88
C HIS A 31 6.65 -9.13 15.62
N PRO A 32 6.26 -9.27 16.89
CA PRO A 32 5.88 -8.11 17.69
C PRO A 32 7.11 -7.21 17.93
N GLY A 33 6.99 -5.92 17.64
CA GLY A 33 8.04 -4.93 17.90
C GLY A 33 9.01 -4.63 16.76
N ILE A 34 8.80 -5.19 15.56
CA ILE A 34 9.66 -4.86 14.40
C ILE A 34 9.35 -3.49 13.82
N SER A 35 10.39 -2.87 13.25
CA SER A 35 10.31 -1.55 12.65
C SER A 35 9.42 -1.55 11.41
N PRO A 36 8.75 -0.44 11.06
CA PRO A 36 7.96 -0.34 9.84
C PRO A 36 8.74 -0.69 8.56
N GLN A 37 10.05 -0.47 8.55
CA GLN A 37 10.97 -0.87 7.48
C GLN A 37 11.07 -2.39 7.33
N GLU A 38 11.24 -3.11 8.45
CA GLU A 38 11.28 -4.58 8.50
C GLU A 38 9.95 -5.18 8.04
N VAL A 39 8.84 -4.57 8.46
CA VAL A 39 7.49 -4.95 8.00
C VAL A 39 7.41 -4.84 6.48
N LEU A 40 7.91 -3.75 5.92
CA LEU A 40 7.89 -3.54 4.47
C LEU A 40 8.76 -4.54 3.72
N MET A 41 9.96 -4.85 4.22
CA MET A 41 10.85 -5.85 3.65
C MET A 41 10.19 -7.24 3.61
N LYS A 42 9.74 -7.75 4.77
CA LYS A 42 9.06 -9.05 4.84
C LYS A 42 7.78 -9.07 4.03
N GLY A 43 7.04 -7.97 4.07
CA GLY A 43 5.84 -7.78 3.27
C GLY A 43 6.15 -7.87 1.78
N SER A 44 7.27 -7.32 1.31
CA SER A 44 7.62 -7.36 -0.10
C SER A 44 7.94 -8.77 -0.58
N GLU A 45 8.59 -9.59 0.25
CA GLU A 45 8.88 -11.00 -0.05
C GLU A 45 7.61 -11.83 -0.05
N MET A 46 6.75 -11.66 0.97
CA MET A 46 5.44 -12.31 1.03
C MET A 46 4.54 -11.89 -0.14
N TRP A 47 4.54 -10.61 -0.48
CA TRP A 47 3.84 -10.10 -1.65
C TRP A 47 4.37 -10.73 -2.91
N GLY A 48 5.69 -10.87 -3.09
CA GLY A 48 6.29 -11.60 -4.21
C GLY A 48 5.78 -13.04 -4.29
N ALA A 49 5.64 -13.72 -3.15
CA ALA A 49 5.16 -15.10 -3.05
C ALA A 49 3.63 -15.28 -3.12
N MET A 50 2.83 -14.21 -3.00
CA MET A 50 1.36 -14.30 -3.11
C MET A 50 0.92 -14.74 -4.52
N VAL A 51 -0.25 -15.36 -4.60
CA VAL A 51 -0.86 -15.79 -5.86
C VAL A 51 -1.25 -14.58 -6.70
N ASP A 52 -1.05 -14.67 -8.01
CA ASP A 52 -1.39 -13.58 -8.95
C ASP A 52 -2.87 -13.17 -8.85
N GLU A 53 -3.78 -14.09 -8.56
CA GLU A 53 -5.21 -13.78 -8.42
C GLU A 53 -5.48 -12.79 -7.26
N GLU A 54 -4.88 -13.01 -6.09
CA GLU A 54 -5.01 -12.09 -4.98
C GLU A 54 -4.33 -10.76 -5.30
N LYS A 55 -3.13 -10.80 -5.91
CA LYS A 55 -2.42 -9.60 -6.35
C LYS A 55 -3.23 -8.77 -7.34
N VAL A 56 -3.93 -9.41 -8.29
CA VAL A 56 -4.73 -8.75 -9.32
C VAL A 56 -5.84 -7.91 -8.70
N VAL A 57 -6.56 -8.42 -7.70
CA VAL A 57 -7.61 -7.67 -7.00
C VAL A 57 -7.06 -6.37 -6.39
N TRP A 58 -5.91 -6.44 -5.73
CA TRP A 58 -5.25 -5.27 -5.15
C TRP A 58 -4.65 -4.34 -6.21
N GLN A 59 -4.12 -4.88 -7.31
CA GLN A 59 -3.60 -4.11 -8.44
C GLN A 59 -4.70 -3.34 -9.16
N GLU A 60 -5.85 -3.95 -9.40
CA GLU A 60 -7.02 -3.29 -9.99
C GLU A 60 -7.60 -2.23 -9.06
N THR A 61 -7.65 -2.53 -7.76
CA THR A 61 -8.09 -1.55 -6.75
C THR A 61 -7.14 -0.35 -6.69
N ALA A 62 -5.82 -0.59 -6.73
CA ALA A 62 -4.82 0.47 -6.78
C ALA A 62 -4.88 1.26 -8.10
N ARG A 63 -5.10 0.58 -9.24
CA ARG A 63 -5.28 1.21 -10.56
C ARG A 63 -6.48 2.16 -10.56
N THR A 64 -7.60 1.69 -10.01
CA THR A 64 -8.83 2.49 -9.87
C THR A 64 -8.60 3.69 -8.94
N ALA A 65 -8.00 3.46 -7.77
CA ALA A 65 -7.65 4.54 -6.84
C ALA A 65 -6.70 5.56 -7.46
N MET A 66 -5.76 5.13 -8.31
CA MET A 66 -4.86 6.00 -9.07
C MET A 66 -5.57 6.82 -10.13
N ALA A 67 -6.55 6.23 -10.83
CA ALA A 67 -7.38 6.95 -11.79
C ALA A 67 -8.26 8.01 -11.10
N ASP A 68 -8.90 7.68 -9.98
CA ASP A 68 -9.71 8.63 -9.21
C ASP A 68 -8.88 9.77 -8.63
N TYR A 69 -7.66 9.46 -8.17
CA TYR A 69 -6.72 10.46 -7.73
C TYR A 69 -6.29 11.41 -8.84
N LYS A 70 -6.01 10.89 -10.04
CA LYS A 70 -5.65 11.70 -11.20
C LYS A 70 -6.81 12.65 -11.57
N LYS A 71 -8.05 12.15 -11.58
CA LYS A 71 -9.24 12.98 -11.77
C LYS A 71 -9.40 14.08 -10.71
N LYS A 72 -9.05 13.78 -9.45
CA LYS A 72 -9.08 14.76 -8.35
C LYS A 72 -7.94 15.78 -8.39
N LEU A 73 -6.82 15.47 -9.04
CA LEU A 73 -5.69 16.38 -9.25
C LEU A 73 -5.92 17.34 -10.42
N GLU A 74 -6.65 16.90 -11.45
CA GLU A 74 -6.94 17.70 -12.65
C GLU A 74 -8.10 18.70 -12.43
N LYS A 75 -8.59 18.84 -11.20
CA LYS A 75 -9.70 19.74 -10.82
C LYS A 75 -9.24 20.76 -9.78
#